data_AF-A0A243W9L9-F1
#
_entry.id   AF-A0A243W9L9-F1
#
_cell.length_a   1.000
_cell.length_b   1.000
_cell.length_c   1.000
_cell.angle_alpha   90.00
_cell.angle_beta   90.00
_cell.angle_gamma   90.00
#
_symmetry.space_group_name_H-M   'P 1'
#
loop_
_entity.id
_entity.type
_entity.pdbx_description
1 polymer ?
#
loop_
_entity_poly.entity_id
_entity_poly.type
_entity_poly.pdbx_seq_one_letter_code
_entity_poly.pdbx_strand_id
1 'polypeptide(L)'
;MKRVVTYLFGWALLLGMTACAESDESEPNPSPSFVRSSYYGEYSYCPSLVSRTTLEQSVASIPARAMHNTGKIYLLGNYLFINERYEGIHVIDNQDPKHPRAISFLRIPGNIDMAVKGNLLYADNGPDLVTIDISNPQDVRLASRVRNAFPELPMPADYYLNSACAEYNRPANTIVVGWQKIKNNASTASSGPIWLFDSRNIFTLNSASGAAYNSAPNPTGKGGSMARFAVLGQSLYTVDNNSLRLFDLTDPAHPAAGVKIPLSFGVETIYPKDHYLFLGSQRGMYIFDVATPQAPKQLSYIQHFMSCDPVVVDDRYAYVTLRSGRACGGATINELQVIDLANLSQPRIARTYPMTGPQGLGVDNNLLFVCDSDGLKIFDTSQSPMLTQKQQFSVNVVDVIPNQGVLMAIGADGLYQYSYTGTELKQLSKLSISRAD
;
A
#
# COMPACT_ATOMS: atom_id res chain seq x y z
N MET A 1 49.97 -21.02 -44.68
CA MET A 1 50.28 -22.23 -45.47
C MET A 1 50.75 -23.30 -44.49
N LYS A 2 49.96 -24.37 -44.30
CA LYS A 2 50.28 -25.77 -44.73
C LYS A 2 51.53 -26.33 -44.02
N ARG A 3 51.59 -27.50 -43.40
CA ARG A 3 50.81 -28.76 -43.45
C ARG A 3 51.50 -29.75 -42.46
N VAL A 4 50.77 -30.58 -41.68
CA VAL A 4 50.51 -32.04 -41.89
C VAL A 4 51.60 -32.96 -41.31
N VAL A 5 51.20 -33.98 -40.54
CA VAL A 5 51.33 -35.44 -40.82
C VAL A 5 51.30 -36.25 -39.52
N THR A 6 50.39 -37.20 -39.53
CA THR A 6 50.06 -38.29 -38.59
C THR A 6 51.04 -39.48 -38.69
N TYR A 7 50.73 -40.56 -37.96
CA TYR A 7 51.28 -41.94 -37.97
C TYR A 7 52.33 -42.22 -36.87
N LEU A 8 52.44 -43.39 -36.23
CA LEU A 8 51.60 -44.55 -35.84
C LEU A 8 52.62 -45.62 -35.36
N PHE A 9 52.16 -46.56 -34.52
CA PHE A 9 52.73 -47.88 -34.22
C PHE A 9 53.86 -48.06 -33.19
N GLY A 10 53.58 -48.94 -32.22
CA GLY A 10 54.58 -49.59 -31.38
C GLY A 10 54.02 -50.46 -30.23
N TRP A 11 53.39 -51.61 -30.54
CA TRP A 11 53.42 -52.90 -29.80
C TRP A 11 52.84 -52.94 -28.35
N ALA A 12 52.17 -53.98 -27.82
CA ALA A 12 52.17 -55.42 -28.09
C ALA A 12 50.84 -56.07 -27.61
N LEU A 13 50.45 -57.16 -28.27
CA LEU A 13 49.48 -58.15 -27.78
C LEU A 13 50.20 -59.19 -26.90
N LEU A 14 49.61 -59.59 -25.77
CA LEU A 14 49.69 -60.98 -25.28
C LEU A 14 48.58 -61.28 -24.25
N LEU A 15 47.92 -62.42 -24.48
CA LEU A 15 46.76 -62.98 -23.79
C LEU A 15 47.01 -63.32 -22.32
N GLY A 16 45.99 -63.15 -21.48
CA GLY A 16 46.00 -63.62 -20.09
C GLY A 16 44.60 -63.78 -19.51
N MET A 17 44.12 -65.04 -19.55
CA MET A 17 43.24 -65.70 -18.58
C MET A 17 41.84 -65.14 -18.29
N THR A 18 40.85 -65.89 -18.78
CA THR A 18 39.47 -65.97 -18.31
C THR A 18 39.38 -66.45 -16.86
N ALA A 19 38.80 -65.63 -15.99
CA ALA A 19 38.01 -66.05 -14.82
C ALA A 19 37.42 -64.80 -14.15
N CYS A 20 36.10 -64.64 -14.16
CA CYS A 20 35.28 -63.95 -13.14
C CYS A 20 33.83 -63.91 -13.64
N ALA A 21 32.95 -64.74 -13.09
CA ALA A 21 31.50 -64.56 -13.18
C ALA A 21 30.80 -65.27 -12.00
N GLU A 22 30.59 -64.52 -10.92
CA GLU A 22 29.58 -64.65 -9.85
C GLU A 22 29.87 -63.47 -8.90
N SER A 23 28.92 -62.68 -8.37
CA SER A 23 27.48 -62.88 -8.14
C SER A 23 26.80 -61.53 -7.87
N ASP A 24 25.50 -61.48 -8.20
CA ASP A 24 24.39 -60.68 -7.66
C ASP A 24 24.61 -59.26 -7.08
N GLU A 25 23.88 -58.29 -7.64
CA GLU A 25 22.79 -57.64 -6.92
C GLU A 25 21.74 -57.13 -7.94
N SER A 26 20.50 -57.61 -7.80
CA SER A 26 19.34 -57.14 -8.55
C SER A 26 18.81 -55.87 -7.88
N GLU A 27 18.72 -54.78 -8.65
CA GLU A 27 18.08 -53.54 -8.20
C GLU A 27 16.58 -53.77 -7.94
N PRO A 28 16.05 -53.48 -6.73
CA PRO A 28 14.64 -53.17 -6.59
C PRO A 28 14.43 -51.72 -7.01
N ASN A 29 13.94 -51.57 -8.23
CA ASN A 29 13.36 -50.37 -8.81
C ASN A 29 12.61 -49.52 -7.76
N PRO A 30 13.09 -48.33 -7.34
CA PRO A 30 12.30 -47.45 -6.51
C PRO A 30 11.19 -46.87 -7.38
N SER A 31 9.99 -47.43 -7.21
CA SER A 31 8.75 -46.78 -7.62
C SER A 31 8.80 -45.33 -7.13
N PRO A 32 8.31 -44.33 -7.90
CA PRO A 32 8.34 -42.95 -7.48
C PRO A 32 7.59 -42.85 -6.16
N SER A 33 8.34 -42.67 -5.07
CA SER A 33 7.79 -42.37 -3.77
C SER A 33 7.09 -41.02 -3.94
N PHE A 34 5.76 -41.06 -3.98
CA PHE A 34 4.95 -39.88 -3.79
C PHE A 34 5.26 -39.36 -2.39
N VAL A 35 6.28 -38.50 -2.28
CA VAL A 35 6.45 -37.66 -1.11
C VAL A 35 5.22 -36.77 -1.08
N ARG A 36 4.25 -37.11 -0.22
CA ARG A 36 3.19 -36.19 0.20
C ARG A 36 3.85 -35.03 0.93
N SER A 37 4.40 -34.08 0.18
CA SER A 37 4.74 -32.78 0.74
C SER A 37 3.43 -32.07 1.04
N SER A 38 3.08 -31.99 2.32
CA SER A 38 2.00 -31.16 2.84
C SER A 38 2.38 -29.69 2.61
N TYR A 39 2.10 -29.19 1.42
CA TYR A 39 2.35 -27.80 1.00
C TYR A 39 1.31 -26.83 1.59
N TYR A 40 0.96 -27.00 2.87
CA TYR A 40 0.17 -26.02 3.60
C TYR A 40 1.12 -25.24 4.49
N GLY A 41 1.12 -23.91 4.36
CA GLY A 41 1.86 -23.06 5.28
C GLY A 41 1.43 -23.35 6.72
N GLU A 42 2.33 -23.16 7.68
CA GLU A 42 2.03 -23.31 9.13
C GLU A 42 0.84 -22.46 9.58
N TYR A 43 0.49 -21.43 8.78
CA TYR A 43 -0.59 -20.50 9.06
C TYR A 43 -1.58 -20.39 7.89
N SER A 44 -2.84 -20.18 8.23
CA SER A 44 -3.92 -19.75 7.33
C SER A 44 -4.62 -18.51 7.92
N TYR A 45 -5.60 -17.97 7.20
CA TYR A 45 -6.42 -16.85 7.70
C TYR A 45 -7.90 -17.19 7.71
N CYS A 46 -8.60 -16.63 8.69
CA CYS A 46 -10.06 -16.51 8.68
C CYS A 46 -10.46 -15.04 8.69
N PRO A 47 -11.58 -14.66 8.05
CA PRO A 47 -12.10 -13.32 8.15
C PRO A 47 -12.64 -13.07 9.55
N SER A 48 -12.41 -11.86 10.07
CA SER A 48 -13.17 -11.33 11.18
C SER A 48 -14.51 -10.84 10.66
N LEU A 49 -15.59 -11.48 11.11
CA LEU A 49 -16.95 -11.23 10.61
C LEU A 49 -17.78 -10.48 11.64
N VAL A 50 -18.57 -9.51 11.18
CA VAL A 50 -19.62 -8.86 11.97
C VAL A 50 -20.93 -8.88 11.20
N SER A 51 -22.07 -8.87 11.89
CA SER A 51 -23.36 -8.72 11.22
C SER A 51 -23.47 -7.32 10.59
N ARG A 52 -24.24 -7.19 9.51
CA ARG A 52 -24.53 -5.88 8.89
C ARG A 52 -25.07 -4.86 9.90
N THR A 53 -26.03 -5.26 10.75
CA THR A 53 -26.61 -4.38 11.78
C THR A 53 -25.56 -3.92 12.79
N THR A 54 -24.67 -4.83 13.22
CA THR A 54 -23.59 -4.50 14.15
C THR A 54 -22.60 -3.52 13.52
N LEU A 55 -22.23 -3.73 12.25
CA LEU A 55 -21.33 -2.82 11.53
C LEU A 55 -21.89 -1.39 11.48
N GLU A 56 -23.17 -1.25 11.18
CA GLU A 56 -23.82 0.06 11.03
C GLU A 56 -23.89 0.86 12.34
N GLN A 57 -23.82 0.18 13.48
CA GLN A 57 -23.78 0.76 14.83
C GLN A 57 -22.37 0.79 15.43
N SER A 58 -21.35 0.41 14.67
CA SER A 58 -20.01 0.16 15.22
C SER A 58 -19.14 1.41 15.37
N VAL A 59 -19.41 2.47 14.60
CA VAL A 59 -18.62 3.70 14.62
C VAL A 59 -18.82 4.42 15.95
N ALA A 60 -17.74 4.62 16.70
CA ALA A 60 -17.79 5.32 17.99
C ALA A 60 -16.42 5.92 18.34
N SER A 61 -16.43 7.01 19.11
CA SER A 61 -15.24 7.47 19.83
C SER A 61 -15.12 6.70 21.15
N ILE A 62 -13.93 6.23 21.45
CA ILE A 62 -13.57 5.66 22.76
C ILE A 62 -12.31 6.37 23.30
N PRO A 63 -12.00 6.23 24.60
CA PRO A 63 -10.77 6.79 25.17
C PRO A 63 -9.53 6.36 24.38
N ALA A 64 -8.52 7.23 24.37
CA ALA A 64 -7.23 6.92 23.76
C ALA A 64 -6.68 5.60 24.32
N ARG A 65 -6.06 4.82 23.45
CA ARG A 65 -5.45 3.52 23.77
C ARG A 65 -4.08 3.40 23.12
N ALA A 66 -3.33 2.38 23.51
CA ALA A 66 -2.03 2.09 22.91
C ALA A 66 -2.18 1.73 21.42
N MET A 67 -1.14 2.05 20.63
CA MET A 67 -1.03 1.71 19.22
C MET A 67 -0.32 0.37 19.06
N HIS A 68 -0.78 -0.49 18.14
CA HIS A 68 -0.21 -1.83 17.98
C HIS A 68 0.19 -2.23 16.55
N ASN A 69 -0.77 -2.23 15.63
CA ASN A 69 -0.68 -2.64 14.24
C ASN A 69 -1.08 -1.46 13.34
N THR A 70 -0.29 -0.39 13.44
CA THR A 70 -0.57 0.84 12.73
C THR A 70 -0.38 0.69 11.23
N GLY A 71 -1.25 1.35 10.46
CA GLY A 71 -1.17 1.49 9.02
C GLY A 71 -0.82 2.92 8.61
N LYS A 72 -1.71 3.50 7.81
CA LYS A 72 -1.50 4.80 7.16
C LYS A 72 -1.60 5.95 8.16
N ILE A 73 -0.87 7.02 7.87
CA ILE A 73 -0.91 8.28 8.61
C ILE A 73 -1.54 9.39 7.79
N TYR A 74 -2.20 10.32 8.47
CA TYR A 74 -2.85 11.48 7.87
C TYR A 74 -2.74 12.68 8.82
N LEU A 75 -2.58 13.88 8.25
CA LEU A 75 -2.40 15.14 8.97
C LEU A 75 -3.51 16.11 8.56
N LEU A 76 -4.22 16.73 9.51
CA LEU A 76 -5.08 17.88 9.25
C LEU A 76 -4.79 18.97 10.30
N GLY A 77 -4.27 20.11 9.84
CA GLY A 77 -3.85 21.18 10.74
C GLY A 77 -2.85 20.63 11.77
N ASN A 78 -3.22 20.68 13.04
CA ASN A 78 -2.42 20.15 14.14
C ASN A 78 -2.86 18.74 14.60
N TYR A 79 -3.77 18.06 13.91
CA TYR A 79 -4.21 16.73 14.28
C TYR A 79 -3.52 15.66 13.42
N LEU A 80 -3.02 14.63 14.08
CA LEU A 80 -2.53 13.42 13.45
C LEU A 80 -3.56 12.31 13.61
N PHE A 81 -3.79 11.60 12.51
CA PHE A 81 -4.65 10.43 12.44
C PHE A 81 -3.79 9.24 12.02
N ILE A 82 -3.85 8.17 12.81
CA ILE A 82 -3.06 6.96 12.56
C ILE A 82 -4.03 5.79 12.51
N ASN A 83 -4.13 5.14 11.35
CA ASN A 83 -4.95 3.94 11.21
C ASN A 83 -4.37 2.83 12.10
N GLU A 84 -5.23 2.21 12.91
CA GLU A 84 -5.01 0.92 13.55
C GLU A 84 -5.69 -0.11 12.66
N ARG A 85 -4.91 -0.89 11.93
CA ARG A 85 -5.41 -1.65 10.77
C ARG A 85 -6.57 -2.54 11.18
N TYR A 86 -7.71 -2.37 10.50
CA TYR A 86 -8.99 -3.07 10.71
C TYR A 86 -9.78 -2.69 11.97
N GLU A 87 -9.24 -1.85 12.85
CA GLU A 87 -9.89 -1.50 14.10
C GLU A 87 -10.41 -0.07 14.13
N GLY A 88 -9.71 0.87 13.47
CA GLY A 88 -10.08 2.27 13.48
C GLY A 88 -8.91 3.24 13.39
N ILE A 89 -9.03 4.40 14.03
CA ILE A 89 -8.11 5.53 13.85
C ILE A 89 -7.76 6.16 15.21
N HIS A 90 -6.48 6.25 15.53
CA HIS A 90 -5.98 7.05 16.65
C HIS A 90 -6.02 8.53 16.30
N VAL A 91 -6.55 9.36 17.19
CA VAL A 91 -6.56 10.83 17.04
C VAL A 91 -5.58 11.44 18.03
N ILE A 92 -4.61 12.17 17.52
CA ILE A 92 -3.53 12.79 18.29
C ILE A 92 -3.55 14.30 18.07
N ASP A 93 -3.57 15.03 19.17
CA ASP A 93 -3.27 16.46 19.21
C ASP A 93 -1.77 16.65 19.03
N ASN A 94 -1.39 17.35 17.97
CA ASN A 94 -0.01 17.63 17.62
C ASN A 94 0.28 19.13 17.59
N GLN A 95 -0.46 19.94 18.37
CA GLN A 95 -0.20 21.37 18.49
C GLN A 95 1.22 21.67 19.01
N ASP A 96 1.73 20.83 19.92
CA ASP A 96 3.16 20.81 20.29
C ASP A 96 3.79 19.47 19.87
N PRO A 97 4.54 19.43 18.76
CA PRO A 97 5.21 18.21 18.30
C PRO A 97 6.28 17.65 19.24
N LYS A 98 6.69 18.39 20.29
CA LYS A 98 7.55 17.84 21.35
C LYS A 98 6.75 17.06 22.39
N HIS A 99 5.46 17.36 22.53
CA HIS A 99 4.56 16.75 23.50
C HIS A 99 3.20 16.39 22.85
N PRO A 100 3.20 15.52 21.82
CA PRO A 100 1.95 15.10 21.19
C PRO A 100 1.07 14.36 22.18
N ARG A 101 -0.24 14.57 22.10
CA ARG A 101 -1.21 14.04 23.06
C ARG A 101 -2.25 13.19 22.34
N ALA A 102 -2.30 11.90 22.64
CA ALA A 102 -3.40 11.04 22.20
C ALA A 102 -4.71 11.50 22.87
N ILE A 103 -5.73 11.80 22.05
CA ILE A 103 -7.01 12.35 22.52
C ILE A 103 -8.07 11.25 22.64
N SER A 104 -8.18 10.44 21.60
CA SER A 104 -9.23 9.42 21.47
C SER A 104 -8.83 8.37 20.43
N PHE A 105 -9.59 7.28 20.41
CA PHE A 105 -9.56 6.30 19.35
C PHE A 105 -10.95 6.23 18.71
N LEU A 106 -11.02 6.44 17.39
CA LEU A 106 -12.23 6.27 16.61
C LEU A 106 -12.32 4.81 16.19
N ARG A 107 -13.19 4.04 16.86
CA ARG A 107 -13.44 2.65 16.51
C ARG A 107 -14.22 2.60 15.21
N ILE A 108 -13.61 2.06 14.16
CA ILE A 108 -14.19 1.90 12.82
C ILE A 108 -13.75 0.52 12.31
N PRO A 109 -14.51 -0.56 12.61
CA PRO A 109 -14.15 -1.89 12.17
C PRO A 109 -13.96 -1.98 10.65
N GLY A 110 -12.92 -2.69 10.21
CA GLY A 110 -12.56 -2.82 8.80
C GLY A 110 -11.78 -1.65 8.23
N ASN A 111 -11.48 -0.61 9.01
CA ASN A 111 -10.82 0.59 8.50
C ASN A 111 -9.36 0.35 8.06
N ILE A 112 -9.00 0.86 6.87
CA ILE A 112 -7.63 0.95 6.34
C ILE A 112 -7.28 2.39 5.96
N ASP A 113 -8.19 3.06 5.29
CA ASP A 113 -8.02 4.31 4.58
C ASP A 113 -8.82 5.45 5.23
N MET A 114 -8.33 6.66 5.03
CA MET A 114 -8.97 7.86 5.52
C MET A 114 -8.61 9.07 4.66
N ALA A 115 -9.52 10.04 4.64
CA ALA A 115 -9.21 11.41 4.28
C ALA A 115 -10.05 12.38 5.11
N VAL A 116 -9.60 13.63 5.25
CA VAL A 116 -10.29 14.61 6.10
C VAL A 116 -10.45 15.93 5.35
N LYS A 117 -11.66 16.52 5.41
CA LYS A 117 -12.00 17.84 4.88
C LYS A 117 -12.73 18.65 5.94
N GLY A 118 -12.13 19.74 6.42
CA GLY A 118 -12.65 20.47 7.58
C GLY A 118 -12.82 19.51 8.76
N ASN A 119 -14.02 19.48 9.34
CA ASN A 119 -14.33 18.60 10.47
C ASN A 119 -14.92 17.25 10.06
N LEU A 120 -14.82 16.85 8.79
CA LEU A 120 -15.42 15.62 8.28
C LEU A 120 -14.32 14.64 7.89
N LEU A 121 -14.31 13.49 8.54
CA LEU A 121 -13.44 12.35 8.26
C LEU A 121 -14.21 11.34 7.41
N TYR A 122 -13.65 11.00 6.26
CA TYR A 122 -14.13 9.96 5.35
C TYR A 122 -13.26 8.74 5.53
N ALA A 123 -13.86 7.59 5.82
CA ALA A 123 -13.14 6.35 6.09
C ALA A 123 -13.90 5.15 5.53
N ASP A 124 -13.18 4.11 5.16
CA ASP A 124 -13.82 2.80 4.96
C ASP A 124 -14.20 2.18 6.31
N ASN A 125 -15.33 1.49 6.31
CA ASN A 125 -15.85 0.68 7.41
C ASN A 125 -16.26 -0.68 6.82
N GLY A 126 -15.25 -1.50 6.52
CA GLY A 126 -15.40 -2.66 5.65
C GLY A 126 -15.71 -2.20 4.21
N PRO A 127 -16.79 -2.67 3.57
CA PRO A 127 -17.13 -2.28 2.20
C PRO A 127 -17.84 -0.91 2.11
N ASP A 128 -18.17 -0.28 3.24
CA ASP A 128 -18.91 0.98 3.26
C ASP A 128 -17.97 2.18 3.37
N LEU A 129 -18.35 3.31 2.80
CA LEU A 129 -17.76 4.62 3.11
C LEU A 129 -18.58 5.28 4.22
N VAL A 130 -17.95 5.67 5.31
CA VAL A 130 -18.57 6.43 6.40
C VAL A 130 -18.02 7.84 6.44
N THR A 131 -18.92 8.80 6.71
CA THR A 131 -18.58 10.19 6.97
C THR A 131 -18.81 10.48 8.44
N ILE A 132 -17.77 10.92 9.13
CA ILE A 132 -17.75 11.12 10.57
C ILE A 132 -17.44 12.59 10.85
N ASP A 133 -18.34 13.25 11.57
CA ASP A 133 -18.08 14.57 12.15
C ASP A 133 -17.13 14.42 13.34
N ILE A 134 -15.94 15.00 13.19
CA ILE A 134 -14.85 15.01 14.15
C ILE A 134 -14.64 16.40 14.78
N SER A 135 -15.64 17.29 14.71
CA SER A 135 -15.60 18.62 15.37
C SER A 135 -15.27 18.50 16.87
N ASN A 136 -15.71 17.42 17.50
CA ASN A 136 -15.22 16.98 18.80
C ASN A 136 -14.64 15.55 18.67
N PRO A 137 -13.30 15.38 18.64
CA PRO A 137 -12.69 14.06 18.45
C PRO A 137 -12.96 13.08 19.61
N GLN A 138 -13.42 13.56 20.77
CA GLN A 138 -13.79 12.71 21.91
C GLN A 138 -15.26 12.26 21.85
N ASP A 139 -16.11 12.92 21.06
CA ASP A 139 -17.53 12.62 20.88
C ASP A 139 -17.89 12.79 19.39
N VAL A 140 -17.47 11.82 18.58
CA VAL A 140 -17.70 11.86 17.13
C VAL A 140 -19.12 11.43 16.78
N ARG A 141 -19.62 11.94 15.65
CA ARG A 141 -20.95 11.58 15.15
C ARG A 141 -20.87 11.05 13.73
N LEU A 142 -21.52 9.93 13.47
CA LEU A 142 -21.71 9.44 12.11
C LEU A 142 -22.68 10.36 11.39
N ALA A 143 -22.21 11.07 10.36
CA ALA A 143 -23.03 11.95 9.54
C ALA A 143 -23.77 11.15 8.46
N SER A 144 -23.06 10.28 7.75
CA SER A 144 -23.65 9.48 6.67
C SER A 144 -22.87 8.19 6.40
N ARG A 145 -23.49 7.31 5.60
CA ARG A 145 -22.92 6.05 5.14
C ARG A 145 -23.32 5.79 3.70
N VAL A 146 -22.34 5.53 2.85
CA VAL A 146 -22.54 4.97 1.51
C VAL A 146 -22.24 3.47 1.59
N ARG A 147 -23.29 2.65 1.56
CA ARG A 147 -23.16 1.18 1.63
C ARG A 147 -22.48 0.63 0.39
N ASN A 148 -21.63 -0.39 0.58
CA ASN A 148 -20.94 -1.11 -0.51
C ASN A 148 -20.22 -0.16 -1.50
N ALA A 149 -19.66 0.93 -0.98
CA ALA A 149 -18.84 1.87 -1.72
C ALA A 149 -17.58 1.20 -2.30
N PHE A 150 -17.06 0.20 -1.58
CA PHE A 150 -15.85 -0.54 -1.89
C PHE A 150 -16.12 -2.03 -2.04
N PRO A 151 -15.25 -2.79 -2.74
CA PRO A 151 -15.25 -4.24 -2.69
C PRO A 151 -15.07 -4.75 -1.26
N GLU A 152 -15.39 -6.03 -1.03
CA GLU A 152 -15.06 -6.68 0.23
C GLU A 152 -13.55 -6.58 0.52
N LEU A 153 -13.23 -6.36 1.80
CA LEU A 153 -11.86 -6.22 2.30
C LEU A 153 -11.00 -7.43 1.89
N PRO A 154 -9.97 -7.25 1.05
CA PRO A 154 -9.18 -8.37 0.54
C PRO A 154 -8.39 -9.05 1.67
N MET A 155 -8.23 -10.37 1.55
CA MET A 155 -7.33 -11.14 2.41
C MET A 155 -5.89 -10.66 2.22
N PRO A 156 -5.06 -10.64 3.30
CA PRO A 156 -3.63 -10.41 3.16
C PRO A 156 -3.02 -11.35 2.11
N ALA A 157 -2.25 -10.77 1.18
CA ALA A 157 -1.57 -11.51 0.12
C ALA A 157 -0.57 -12.55 0.69
N ASP A 158 -0.23 -13.55 -0.12
CA ASP A 158 0.74 -14.62 0.19
C ASP A 158 0.33 -15.62 1.30
N TYR A 159 -0.94 -15.60 1.70
CA TYR A 159 -1.47 -16.54 2.70
C TYR A 159 -2.66 -17.35 2.19
N TYR A 160 -2.91 -18.47 2.84
CA TYR A 160 -4.00 -19.38 2.51
C TYR A 160 -5.26 -19.05 3.32
N LEU A 161 -6.41 -19.09 2.65
CA LEU A 161 -7.70 -19.09 3.32
C LEU A 161 -7.89 -20.43 4.04
N ASN A 162 -8.26 -20.38 5.32
CA ASN A 162 -8.69 -21.60 6.01
C ASN A 162 -10.02 -22.07 5.42
N SER A 163 -10.09 -23.33 4.97
CA SER A 163 -11.29 -23.88 4.32
C SER A 163 -12.52 -23.88 5.22
N ALA A 164 -12.35 -23.96 6.54
CA ALA A 164 -13.46 -23.83 7.50
C ALA A 164 -14.13 -22.44 7.45
N CYS A 165 -13.41 -21.44 6.98
CA CYS A 165 -13.82 -20.04 6.92
C CYS A 165 -14.10 -19.53 5.49
N ALA A 166 -14.21 -20.46 4.53
CA ALA A 166 -14.56 -20.16 3.16
C ALA A 166 -15.89 -19.41 3.06
N GLU A 167 -16.06 -18.62 2.01
CA GLU A 167 -17.24 -17.75 1.82
C GLU A 167 -18.57 -18.49 1.98
N TYR A 168 -18.69 -19.70 1.42
CA TYR A 168 -19.88 -20.53 1.53
C TYR A 168 -20.19 -21.04 2.94
N ASN A 169 -19.22 -20.98 3.86
CA ASN A 169 -19.39 -21.34 5.27
C ASN A 169 -19.68 -20.13 6.17
N ARG A 170 -19.66 -18.91 5.63
CA ARG A 170 -19.90 -17.70 6.42
C ARG A 170 -21.39 -17.58 6.76
N PRO A 171 -21.75 -17.13 7.98
CA PRO A 171 -23.13 -16.80 8.28
C PRO A 171 -23.66 -15.73 7.31
N ALA A 172 -24.92 -15.86 6.90
CA ALA A 172 -25.55 -14.88 6.03
C ALA A 172 -25.52 -13.47 6.63
N ASN A 173 -25.48 -12.44 5.79
CA ASN A 173 -25.45 -11.02 6.18
C ASN A 173 -24.29 -10.64 7.11
N THR A 174 -23.17 -11.35 7.02
CA THR A 174 -21.92 -10.97 7.67
C THR A 174 -21.02 -10.20 6.72
N ILE A 175 -20.19 -9.33 7.31
CA ILE A 175 -19.24 -8.46 6.62
C ILE A 175 -17.85 -8.72 7.16
N VAL A 176 -16.89 -8.85 6.25
CA VAL A 176 -15.47 -8.92 6.60
C VAL A 176 -14.99 -7.54 7.04
N VAL A 177 -14.55 -7.47 8.30
CA VAL A 177 -13.97 -6.26 8.91
C VAL A 177 -12.51 -6.45 9.29
N GLY A 178 -11.89 -7.53 8.86
CA GLY A 178 -10.50 -7.83 9.15
C GLY A 178 -10.17 -9.27 8.85
N TRP A 179 -8.92 -9.65 9.10
CA TRP A 179 -8.42 -10.99 8.86
C TRP A 179 -7.54 -11.42 10.03
N GLN A 180 -7.82 -12.59 10.58
CA GLN A 180 -7.11 -13.18 11.69
C GLN A 180 -6.20 -14.30 11.19
N LYS A 181 -4.93 -14.24 11.57
CA LYS A 181 -3.95 -15.29 11.30
C LYS A 181 -4.19 -16.45 12.27
N ILE A 182 -4.34 -17.66 11.73
CA ILE A 182 -4.60 -18.88 12.50
C ILE A 182 -3.46 -19.86 12.25
N LYS A 183 -3.00 -20.53 13.31
CA LYS A 183 -2.05 -21.64 13.21
C LYS A 183 -2.79 -22.91 12.77
N ASN A 184 -2.32 -23.53 11.69
CA ASN A 184 -2.92 -24.77 11.19
C ASN A 184 -2.55 -25.93 12.12
N ASN A 185 -3.55 -26.71 12.54
CA ASN A 185 -3.30 -27.97 13.23
C ASN A 185 -2.83 -29.01 12.21
N ALA A 186 -1.72 -29.70 12.48
CA ALA A 186 -1.01 -30.58 11.56
C ALA A 186 -1.77 -31.85 11.09
N SER A 187 -3.10 -31.96 11.26
CA SER A 187 -3.83 -33.22 11.15
C SER A 187 -5.11 -33.23 10.31
N THR A 188 -5.48 -32.15 9.61
CA THR A 188 -6.68 -32.18 8.73
C THR A 188 -6.45 -31.54 7.37
N ALA A 189 -5.45 -32.04 6.64
CA ALA A 189 -5.35 -31.80 5.21
C ALA A 189 -6.27 -32.78 4.46
N SER A 190 -7.54 -32.43 4.26
CA SER A 190 -8.38 -33.08 3.26
C SER A 190 -8.03 -32.47 1.88
N SER A 191 -7.50 -33.31 1.00
CA SER A 191 -7.18 -32.98 -0.38
C SER A 191 -8.48 -32.76 -1.17
N GLY A 192 -8.84 -31.49 -1.38
CA GLY A 192 -9.87 -31.07 -2.33
C GLY A 192 -9.26 -30.31 -3.51
N PRO A 193 -9.90 -30.30 -4.70
CA PRO A 193 -9.37 -29.66 -5.89
C PRO A 193 -9.17 -28.15 -5.70
N ILE A 194 -8.07 -27.66 -6.28
CA ILE A 194 -7.58 -26.27 -6.19
C ILE A 194 -8.36 -25.38 -7.16
N TRP A 195 -9.00 -24.33 -6.65
CA TRP A 195 -9.54 -23.24 -7.47
C TRP A 195 -8.65 -22.01 -7.33
N LEU A 196 -7.86 -21.71 -8.37
CA LEU A 196 -7.18 -20.43 -8.52
C LEU A 196 -8.22 -19.42 -9.05
N PHE A 197 -8.63 -18.47 -8.22
CA PHE A 197 -9.51 -17.38 -8.66
C PHE A 197 -8.66 -16.28 -9.34
N ASP A 198 -8.57 -16.33 -10.68
CA ASP A 198 -8.20 -15.17 -11.51
C ASP A 198 -9.49 -14.45 -11.94
N SER A 199 -9.79 -13.31 -11.33
CA SER A 199 -10.99 -12.53 -11.65
C SER A 199 -10.70 -11.51 -12.76
N ARG A 200 -10.59 -11.99 -14.01
CA ARG A 200 -10.59 -11.13 -15.20
C ARG A 200 -12.01 -10.98 -15.73
N ASN A 201 -12.60 -9.80 -15.56
CA ASN A 201 -13.87 -9.41 -16.17
C ASN A 201 -13.64 -8.67 -17.50
N ILE A 202 -14.54 -8.87 -18.47
CA ILE A 202 -14.67 -8.09 -19.71
C ILE A 202 -16.15 -7.67 -19.85
N PHE A 203 -16.43 -6.38 -20.12
CA PHE A 203 -17.30 -5.85 -21.22
C PHE A 203 -17.99 -4.50 -20.94
N THR A 204 -17.96 -3.68 -22.02
CA THR A 204 -18.86 -2.61 -22.53
C THR A 204 -19.06 -1.26 -21.82
N LEU A 205 -18.80 -0.19 -22.59
CA LEU A 205 -18.85 1.25 -22.27
C LEU A 205 -20.20 1.88 -22.64
N ASN A 206 -20.65 2.86 -21.87
CA ASN A 206 -21.51 3.96 -22.35
C ASN A 206 -21.32 5.23 -21.49
N SER A 207 -21.30 6.39 -22.14
CA SER A 207 -20.94 7.70 -21.57
C SER A 207 -22.13 8.65 -21.52
N ALA A 208 -22.15 9.56 -20.54
CA ALA A 208 -22.94 10.80 -20.60
C ALA A 208 -22.28 11.94 -19.78
N SER A 209 -22.25 13.13 -20.38
CA SER A 209 -21.86 14.45 -19.86
C SER A 209 -22.93 15.03 -18.91
N GLY A 210 -22.73 15.95 -17.97
CA GLY A 210 -21.63 16.85 -17.59
C GLY A 210 -22.27 18.14 -17.03
N ALA A 211 -21.66 18.82 -16.05
CA ALA A 211 -21.68 20.27 -15.80
C ALA A 211 -20.98 20.62 -14.46
N ALA A 212 -20.26 21.74 -14.42
CA ALA A 212 -19.38 22.16 -13.33
C ALA A 212 -19.91 23.39 -12.57
N TYR A 213 -19.52 23.54 -11.30
CA TYR A 213 -19.53 24.82 -10.58
C TYR A 213 -18.48 24.86 -9.46
N ASN A 214 -17.87 26.02 -9.22
CA ASN A 214 -16.79 26.27 -8.27
C ASN A 214 -17.31 26.83 -6.93
N SER A 215 -16.73 26.41 -5.80
CA SER A 215 -16.77 27.16 -4.53
C SER A 215 -15.51 26.92 -3.68
N ALA A 216 -15.19 27.91 -2.84
CA ALA A 216 -13.92 28.07 -2.13
C ALA A 216 -13.59 26.92 -1.13
N PRO A 217 -12.30 26.61 -0.88
CA PRO A 217 -11.93 25.36 -0.22
C PRO A 217 -11.96 25.47 1.32
N ASN A 218 -12.66 24.52 1.95
CA ASN A 218 -12.39 24.11 3.32
C ASN A 218 -10.99 23.46 3.40
N PRO A 219 -10.25 23.60 4.51
CA PRO A 219 -8.93 22.98 4.65
C PRO A 219 -9.03 21.46 4.49
N THR A 220 -8.25 20.91 3.58
CA THR A 220 -8.11 19.46 3.35
C THR A 220 -6.84 18.97 4.03
N GLY A 221 -6.86 17.77 4.60
CA GLY A 221 -5.66 17.21 5.21
C GLY A 221 -4.69 16.61 4.18
N LYS A 222 -3.50 16.27 4.65
CA LYS A 222 -2.38 15.69 3.90
C LYS A 222 -2.19 14.24 4.35
N GLY A 223 -2.34 13.30 3.43
CA GLY A 223 -2.01 11.89 3.68
C GLY A 223 -0.51 11.62 3.56
N GLY A 224 -0.05 10.55 4.22
CA GLY A 224 1.23 9.93 3.90
C GLY A 224 1.27 9.40 2.48
N SER A 225 2.45 9.00 2.01
CA SER A 225 2.63 8.58 0.61
C SER A 225 1.92 7.29 0.25
N MET A 226 1.45 6.54 1.25
CA MET A 226 0.66 5.32 1.08
C MET A 226 -0.86 5.56 1.04
N ALA A 227 -1.33 6.81 1.04
CA ALA A 227 -2.75 7.15 1.02
C ALA A 227 -3.44 6.57 -0.22
N ARG A 228 -4.68 6.06 -0.05
CA ARG A 228 -5.56 5.67 -1.17
C ARG A 228 -6.80 6.57 -1.29
N PHE A 229 -6.98 7.48 -0.34
CA PHE A 229 -8.06 8.48 -0.35
C PHE A 229 -7.41 9.87 -0.47
N ALA A 230 -7.94 10.70 -1.37
CA ALA A 230 -7.53 12.07 -1.55
C ALA A 230 -8.74 12.96 -1.71
N VAL A 231 -8.78 14.08 -0.98
CA VAL A 231 -9.79 15.12 -1.19
C VAL A 231 -9.18 16.20 -2.05
N LEU A 232 -9.88 16.56 -3.13
CA LEU A 232 -9.54 17.71 -3.95
C LEU A 232 -10.79 18.52 -4.24
N GLY A 233 -10.83 19.78 -3.78
CA GLY A 233 -11.99 20.65 -3.90
C GLY A 233 -13.25 20.03 -3.28
N GLN A 234 -14.26 19.78 -4.10
CA GLN A 234 -15.54 19.16 -3.72
C GLN A 234 -15.62 17.68 -4.12
N SER A 235 -14.50 16.97 -4.18
CA SER A 235 -14.53 15.54 -4.49
C SER A 235 -13.58 14.76 -3.62
N LEU A 236 -14.03 13.57 -3.22
CA LEU A 236 -13.21 12.53 -2.64
C LEU A 236 -12.88 11.52 -3.76
N TYR A 237 -11.59 11.31 -3.97
CA TYR A 237 -11.05 10.31 -4.87
C TYR A 237 -10.50 9.16 -4.05
N THR A 238 -10.91 7.95 -4.38
CA THR A 238 -10.42 6.74 -3.72
C THR A 238 -9.89 5.77 -4.77
N VAL A 239 -8.80 5.08 -4.47
CA VAL A 239 -8.26 4.05 -5.36
C VAL A 239 -8.30 2.68 -4.69
N ASP A 240 -8.85 1.70 -5.42
CA ASP A 240 -8.69 0.28 -5.11
C ASP A 240 -7.77 -0.37 -6.16
N ASN A 241 -7.57 -1.70 -6.10
CA ASN A 241 -6.62 -2.36 -6.99
C ASN A 241 -6.97 -2.24 -8.48
N ASN A 242 -8.23 -1.92 -8.83
CA ASN A 242 -8.68 -1.92 -10.22
C ASN A 242 -9.51 -0.71 -10.60
N SER A 243 -9.62 0.30 -9.74
CA SER A 243 -10.42 1.47 -10.05
C SER A 243 -10.05 2.72 -9.26
N LEU A 244 -10.27 3.85 -9.92
CA LEU A 244 -10.44 5.15 -9.29
C LEU A 244 -11.94 5.37 -9.12
N ARG A 245 -12.39 5.63 -7.90
CA ARG A 245 -13.78 5.94 -7.56
C ARG A 245 -13.90 7.35 -7.02
N LEU A 246 -15.00 7.98 -7.37
CA LEU A 246 -15.28 9.35 -7.03
C LEU A 246 -16.49 9.42 -6.11
N PHE A 247 -16.44 10.34 -5.16
CA PHE A 247 -17.58 10.76 -4.37
C PHE A 247 -17.69 12.28 -4.41
N ASP A 248 -18.89 12.77 -4.73
CA ASP A 248 -19.21 14.20 -4.71
C ASP A 248 -19.33 14.66 -3.25
N LEU A 249 -18.66 15.78 -2.94
CA LEU A 249 -18.64 16.44 -1.63
C LEU A 249 -19.26 17.85 -1.71
N THR A 250 -20.21 18.09 -2.63
CA THR A 250 -21.04 19.29 -2.66
C THR A 250 -21.82 19.44 -1.35
N ASP A 251 -22.42 18.35 -0.87
CA ASP A 251 -22.76 18.16 0.54
C ASP A 251 -21.71 17.25 1.20
N PRO A 252 -20.68 17.82 1.84
CA PRO A 252 -19.59 17.01 2.37
C PRO A 252 -20.04 16.09 3.52
N ALA A 253 -21.16 16.38 4.19
CA ALA A 253 -21.70 15.49 5.24
C ALA A 253 -22.39 14.26 4.66
N HIS A 254 -22.84 14.32 3.39
CA HIS A 254 -23.53 13.25 2.67
C HIS A 254 -22.92 12.99 1.29
N PRO A 255 -21.72 12.37 1.22
CA PRO A 255 -21.08 12.09 -0.05
C PRO A 255 -21.95 11.26 -0.98
N ALA A 256 -22.06 11.68 -2.24
CA ALA A 256 -22.77 10.91 -3.25
C ALA A 256 -21.77 10.13 -4.11
N ALA A 257 -22.00 8.82 -4.29
CA ALA A 257 -21.17 8.01 -5.18
C ALA A 257 -21.26 8.53 -6.63
N GLY A 258 -20.11 8.82 -7.21
CA GLY A 258 -19.97 9.28 -8.59
C GLY A 258 -19.41 8.20 -9.50
N VAL A 259 -18.57 8.64 -10.44
CA VAL A 259 -17.98 7.77 -11.47
C VAL A 259 -17.00 6.76 -10.84
N LYS A 260 -17.05 5.52 -11.33
CA LYS A 260 -16.00 4.51 -11.13
C LYS A 260 -15.27 4.30 -12.44
N ILE A 261 -13.99 4.63 -12.47
CA ILE A 261 -13.10 4.49 -13.62
C ILE A 261 -12.29 3.21 -13.45
N PRO A 262 -12.45 2.20 -14.31
CA PRO A 262 -11.61 1.00 -14.30
C PRO A 262 -10.15 1.35 -14.64
N LEU A 263 -9.21 0.76 -13.91
CA LEU A 263 -7.76 0.89 -14.11
C LEU A 263 -7.16 -0.50 -14.28
N SER A 264 -6.10 -0.62 -15.07
CA SER A 264 -5.67 -1.93 -15.58
C SER A 264 -4.62 -2.67 -14.73
N PHE A 265 -4.04 -2.08 -13.67
CA PHE A 265 -3.01 -2.73 -12.85
C PHE A 265 -3.02 -2.16 -11.43
N GLY A 266 -2.94 -3.04 -10.42
CA GLY A 266 -3.02 -2.79 -8.97
C GLY A 266 -2.65 -1.37 -8.53
N VAL A 267 -3.62 -0.48 -8.38
CA VAL A 267 -3.36 0.87 -7.86
C VAL A 267 -3.25 0.81 -6.34
N GLU A 268 -2.14 1.35 -5.82
CA GLU A 268 -1.79 1.24 -4.41
C GLU A 268 -1.81 2.59 -3.70
N THR A 269 -1.58 3.69 -4.43
CA THR A 269 -1.46 5.04 -3.85
C THR A 269 -2.10 6.11 -4.73
N ILE A 270 -2.53 7.20 -4.10
CA ILE A 270 -3.02 8.42 -4.76
C ILE A 270 -2.32 9.63 -4.14
N TYR A 271 -1.77 10.49 -4.98
CA TYR A 271 -1.19 11.76 -4.57
C TYR A 271 -1.85 12.91 -5.35
N PRO A 272 -2.60 13.80 -4.67
CA PRO A 272 -3.16 14.98 -5.31
C PRO A 272 -2.15 16.13 -5.37
N LYS A 273 -2.07 16.82 -6.51
CA LYS A 273 -1.33 18.08 -6.66
C LYS A 273 -2.04 18.98 -7.67
N ASP A 274 -2.33 20.21 -7.27
CA ASP A 274 -3.16 21.16 -8.04
C ASP A 274 -4.50 20.54 -8.45
N HIS A 275 -4.78 20.40 -9.74
CA HIS A 275 -5.95 19.70 -10.26
C HIS A 275 -5.61 18.35 -10.89
N TYR A 276 -4.49 17.74 -10.48
CA TYR A 276 -4.02 16.45 -10.96
C TYR A 276 -4.00 15.40 -9.86
N LEU A 277 -4.23 14.15 -10.26
CA LEU A 277 -4.02 12.98 -9.42
C LEU A 277 -2.92 12.12 -10.03
N PHE A 278 -1.95 11.76 -9.19
CA PHE A 278 -0.87 10.84 -9.52
C PHE A 278 -1.15 9.52 -8.81
N LEU A 279 -1.43 8.47 -9.58
CA LEU A 279 -1.79 7.17 -9.02
C LEU A 279 -0.62 6.22 -9.18
N GLY A 280 0.01 5.85 -8.07
CA GLY A 280 1.04 4.81 -8.06
C GLY A 280 0.38 3.44 -8.21
N SER A 281 0.85 2.67 -9.18
CA SER A 281 0.38 1.30 -9.43
C SER A 281 1.52 0.32 -9.47
N GLN A 282 1.17 -0.96 -9.39
CA GLN A 282 2.11 -2.06 -9.46
C GLN A 282 3.02 -2.07 -10.69
N ARG A 283 2.71 -1.34 -11.78
CA ARG A 283 3.48 -1.40 -13.04
C ARG A 283 3.78 -0.03 -13.62
N GLY A 284 3.36 1.04 -12.99
CA GLY A 284 3.43 2.36 -13.56
C GLY A 284 2.73 3.42 -12.72
N MET A 285 2.80 4.66 -13.19
CA MET A 285 2.10 5.77 -12.60
C MET A 285 1.08 6.32 -13.60
N TYR A 286 -0.17 6.45 -13.18
CA TYR A 286 -1.19 7.17 -13.95
C TYR A 286 -1.16 8.65 -13.59
N ILE A 287 -1.42 9.51 -14.57
CA ILE A 287 -1.67 10.93 -14.36
C ILE A 287 -3.08 11.25 -14.85
N PHE A 288 -3.92 11.73 -13.95
CA PHE A 288 -5.27 12.18 -14.26
C PHE A 288 -5.39 13.69 -14.06
N ASP A 289 -6.02 14.36 -15.03
CA ASP A 289 -6.57 15.70 -14.89
C ASP A 289 -7.98 15.58 -14.29
N VAL A 290 -8.20 16.27 -13.18
CA VAL A 290 -9.47 16.33 -12.45
C VAL A 290 -9.98 17.76 -12.28
N ALA A 291 -9.58 18.68 -13.17
CA ALA A 291 -10.14 20.05 -13.21
C ALA A 291 -11.66 20.06 -13.36
N THR A 292 -12.23 19.04 -14.00
CA THR A 292 -13.67 18.75 -13.99
C THR A 292 -13.91 17.52 -13.13
N PRO A 293 -14.31 17.67 -11.85
CA PRO A 293 -14.26 16.57 -10.90
C PRO A 293 -15.07 15.34 -11.31
N GLN A 294 -16.23 15.54 -11.93
CA GLN A 294 -17.11 14.46 -12.39
C GLN A 294 -16.69 13.82 -13.73
N ALA A 295 -15.66 14.35 -14.39
CA ALA A 295 -15.13 13.82 -15.64
C ALA A 295 -13.60 13.77 -15.64
N PRO A 296 -12.97 12.95 -14.77
CA PRO A 296 -11.52 12.78 -14.77
C PRO A 296 -11.03 12.33 -16.14
N LYS A 297 -9.97 12.96 -16.61
CA LYS A 297 -9.31 12.61 -17.87
C LYS A 297 -7.94 12.03 -17.59
N GLN A 298 -7.71 10.78 -17.97
CA GLN A 298 -6.36 10.24 -17.98
C GLN A 298 -5.52 10.99 -19.01
N LEU A 299 -4.44 11.65 -18.57
CA LEU A 299 -3.50 12.34 -19.46
C LEU A 299 -2.44 11.38 -19.99
N SER A 300 -1.90 10.54 -19.11
CA SER A 300 -0.86 9.59 -19.47
C SER A 300 -0.77 8.43 -18.47
N TYR A 301 0.01 7.43 -18.88
CA TYR A 301 0.47 6.35 -18.03
C TYR A 301 1.95 6.13 -18.33
N ILE A 302 2.81 6.25 -17.32
CA ILE A 302 4.22 5.91 -17.45
C ILE A 302 4.46 4.55 -16.83
N GLN A 303 4.84 3.59 -17.67
CA GLN A 303 5.19 2.26 -17.22
C GLN A 303 6.58 2.26 -16.57
N HIS A 304 6.70 1.64 -15.40
CA HIS A 304 7.98 1.29 -14.77
C HIS A 304 8.04 -0.22 -14.51
N PHE A 305 9.06 -0.68 -13.79
CA PHE A 305 9.16 -2.08 -13.35
C PHE A 305 8.07 -2.44 -12.35
N MET A 306 7.73 -3.72 -12.21
CA MET A 306 6.61 -4.10 -11.34
C MET A 306 6.95 -3.92 -9.85
N SER A 307 6.34 -2.96 -9.14
CA SER A 307 6.65 -2.66 -7.73
C SER A 307 5.53 -1.90 -6.99
N CYS A 308 5.52 -1.93 -5.64
CA CYS A 308 4.51 -1.31 -4.77
C CYS A 308 4.85 0.15 -4.45
N ASP A 309 4.59 1.07 -5.38
CA ASP A 309 5.31 2.33 -5.39
C ASP A 309 4.45 3.50 -4.92
N PRO A 310 4.78 4.12 -3.78
CA PRO A 310 4.24 5.42 -3.46
C PRO A 310 4.85 6.47 -4.38
N VAL A 311 4.04 7.49 -4.70
CA VAL A 311 4.45 8.66 -5.45
C VAL A 311 4.23 9.92 -4.61
N VAL A 312 5.19 10.83 -4.66
CA VAL A 312 4.99 12.22 -4.22
C VAL A 312 5.45 13.16 -5.32
N VAL A 313 4.79 14.31 -5.41
CA VAL A 313 5.05 15.29 -6.46
C VAL A 313 5.37 16.62 -5.79
N ASP A 314 6.44 17.27 -6.24
CA ASP A 314 6.64 18.69 -5.96
C ASP A 314 5.80 19.52 -6.95
N ASP A 315 6.41 20.27 -7.86
CA ASP A 315 5.75 20.95 -8.98
C ASP A 315 6.21 20.36 -10.32
N ARG A 316 7.51 20.16 -10.48
CA ARG A 316 8.14 19.78 -11.76
C ARG A 316 8.51 18.31 -11.83
N TYR A 317 8.73 17.66 -10.70
CA TYR A 317 9.18 16.30 -10.62
C TYR A 317 8.27 15.44 -9.75
N ALA A 318 8.00 14.22 -10.23
CA ALA A 318 7.48 13.15 -9.39
C ALA A 318 8.65 12.29 -8.90
N TYR A 319 8.56 11.88 -7.64
CA TYR A 319 9.48 10.96 -7.00
C TYR A 319 8.74 9.66 -6.74
N VAL A 320 9.35 8.54 -7.12
CA VAL A 320 8.74 7.20 -7.03
C VAL A 320 9.77 6.23 -6.48
N THR A 321 9.43 5.51 -5.43
CA THR A 321 10.29 4.47 -4.84
C THR A 321 9.89 3.10 -5.38
N LEU A 322 10.83 2.37 -5.99
CA LEU A 322 10.68 0.98 -6.43
C LEU A 322 11.35 0.04 -5.44
N ARG A 323 10.65 -1.00 -5.00
CA ARG A 323 11.10 -1.99 -4.02
C ARG A 323 10.84 -3.43 -4.47
N SER A 324 11.91 -4.22 -4.44
CA SER A 324 11.90 -5.67 -4.61
C SER A 324 11.32 -6.44 -3.41
N GLY A 325 10.94 -7.70 -3.65
CA GLY A 325 10.64 -8.66 -2.58
C GLY A 325 9.28 -8.47 -1.86
N ARG A 326 8.28 -7.90 -2.55
CA ARG A 326 6.89 -7.79 -2.06
C ARG A 326 5.93 -8.64 -2.89
N ALA A 327 4.78 -8.97 -2.31
CA ALA A 327 3.67 -9.71 -2.95
C ALA A 327 3.25 -9.16 -4.33
N CYS A 328 3.43 -7.85 -4.53
CA CYS A 328 2.98 -7.09 -5.69
C CYS A 328 4.00 -7.00 -6.84
N GLY A 329 5.20 -7.58 -6.71
CA GLY A 329 6.23 -7.43 -7.74
C GLY A 329 7.37 -8.43 -7.66
N GLY A 330 7.68 -9.04 -8.82
CA GLY A 330 8.91 -9.80 -9.06
C GLY A 330 10.12 -8.92 -9.36
N ALA A 331 10.08 -7.62 -9.06
CA ALA A 331 11.22 -6.73 -9.23
C ALA A 331 12.40 -7.23 -8.41
N THR A 332 13.58 -7.23 -9.04
CA THR A 332 14.89 -7.47 -8.41
C THR A 332 15.64 -6.17 -8.15
N ILE A 333 14.95 -5.04 -8.29
CA ILE A 333 15.53 -3.70 -8.22
C ILE A 333 14.99 -2.93 -7.02
N ASN A 334 15.84 -2.11 -6.44
CA ASN A 334 15.51 -1.15 -5.39
C ASN A 334 16.06 0.21 -5.85
N GLU A 335 15.18 1.16 -6.13
CA GLU A 335 15.60 2.46 -6.66
C GLU A 335 14.61 3.58 -6.34
N LEU A 336 15.09 4.81 -6.39
CA LEU A 336 14.29 6.04 -6.43
C LEU A 336 14.35 6.59 -7.85
N GLN A 337 13.20 6.75 -8.49
CA GLN A 337 13.05 7.38 -9.79
C GLN A 337 12.62 8.85 -9.64
N VAL A 338 13.24 9.72 -10.42
CA VAL A 338 12.88 11.13 -10.59
C VAL A 338 12.28 11.29 -11.99
N ILE A 339 11.00 11.63 -12.06
CA ILE A 339 10.23 11.72 -13.30
C ILE A 339 9.98 13.19 -13.62
N ASP A 340 10.40 13.65 -14.79
CA ASP A 340 10.17 15.00 -15.32
C ASP A 340 8.72 15.15 -15.80
N LEU A 341 7.98 16.07 -15.17
CA LEU A 341 6.57 16.36 -15.43
C LEU A 341 6.36 17.58 -16.33
N ALA A 342 7.39 18.04 -17.07
CA ALA A 342 7.29 19.15 -18.03
C ALA A 342 6.07 19.05 -18.96
N ASN A 343 5.81 17.82 -19.40
CA ASN A 343 4.69 17.46 -20.24
C ASN A 343 3.95 16.30 -19.57
N LEU A 344 2.83 16.59 -18.91
CA LEU A 344 2.02 15.60 -18.21
C LEU A 344 1.40 14.54 -19.12
N SER A 345 1.29 14.80 -20.42
CA SER A 345 0.87 13.79 -21.40
C SER A 345 1.99 12.84 -21.83
N GLN A 346 3.25 13.22 -21.59
CA GLN A 346 4.44 12.45 -21.93
C GLN A 346 5.53 12.62 -20.86
N PRO A 347 5.27 12.21 -19.60
CA PRO A 347 6.28 12.26 -18.55
C PRO A 347 7.43 11.31 -18.87
N ARG A 348 8.62 11.61 -18.37
CA ARG A 348 9.83 10.80 -18.64
C ARG A 348 10.67 10.63 -17.38
N ILE A 349 11.27 9.46 -17.21
CA ILE A 349 12.27 9.24 -16.16
C ILE A 349 13.49 10.10 -16.51
N ALA A 350 13.78 11.08 -15.66
CA ALA A 350 14.91 11.99 -15.82
C ALA A 350 16.18 11.43 -15.14
N ARG A 351 16.02 10.74 -14.01
CA ARG A 351 17.13 10.12 -13.28
C ARG A 351 16.66 8.99 -12.37
N THR A 352 17.58 8.08 -12.08
CA THR A 352 17.38 6.96 -11.16
C THR A 352 18.52 6.91 -10.15
N TYR A 353 18.19 6.60 -8.90
CA TYR A 353 19.13 6.45 -7.80
C TYR A 353 18.99 5.06 -7.18
N PRO A 354 20.07 4.30 -6.99
CA PRO A 354 19.99 3.01 -6.31
C PRO A 354 19.55 3.19 -4.85
N MET A 355 18.74 2.27 -4.36
CA MET A 355 18.25 2.22 -2.98
C MET A 355 18.44 0.80 -2.40
N THR A 356 18.21 0.64 -1.09
CA THR A 356 18.38 -0.67 -0.44
C THR A 356 17.09 -1.48 -0.43
N GLY A 357 15.97 -0.82 -0.14
CA GLY A 357 14.62 -1.37 -0.01
C GLY A 357 13.63 -0.25 0.32
N PRO A 358 13.42 0.72 -0.58
CA PRO A 358 12.72 1.95 -0.29
C PRO A 358 11.22 1.71 -0.07
N GLN A 359 10.59 2.57 0.72
CA GLN A 359 9.20 2.44 1.16
C GLN A 359 8.48 3.76 0.87
N GLY A 360 7.88 4.39 1.87
CA GLY A 360 7.28 5.71 1.74
C GLY A 360 8.31 6.81 1.52
N LEU A 361 7.79 7.95 1.09
CA LEU A 361 8.56 9.14 0.82
C LEU A 361 7.72 10.38 1.07
N GLY A 362 8.34 11.53 1.23
CA GLY A 362 7.64 12.78 1.46
C GLY A 362 8.43 13.93 0.92
N VAL A 363 7.76 14.88 0.30
CA VAL A 363 8.39 16.11 -0.21
C VAL A 363 7.77 17.33 0.47
N ASP A 364 8.65 18.25 0.86
CA ASP A 364 8.27 19.59 1.32
C ASP A 364 9.37 20.58 0.93
N ASN A 365 9.00 21.58 0.13
CA ASN A 365 9.94 22.51 -0.49
C ASN A 365 11.06 21.76 -1.25
N ASN A 366 12.32 22.12 -1.00
CA ASN A 366 13.50 21.51 -1.63
C ASN A 366 14.04 20.28 -0.88
N LEU A 367 13.22 19.63 -0.05
CA LEU A 367 13.62 18.44 0.71
C LEU A 367 12.74 17.25 0.36
N LEU A 368 13.39 16.16 -0.01
CA LEU A 368 12.79 14.85 -0.20
C LEU A 368 13.27 13.90 0.90
N PHE A 369 12.33 13.32 1.62
CA PHE A 369 12.53 12.31 2.65
C PHE A 369 12.18 10.95 2.05
N VAL A 370 13.06 9.97 2.19
CA VAL A 370 12.86 8.60 1.67
C VAL A 370 13.05 7.62 2.81
N CYS A 371 12.00 6.88 3.14
CA CYS A 371 12.06 5.74 4.04
C CYS A 371 12.72 4.58 3.31
N ASP A 372 13.90 4.15 3.74
CA ASP A 372 14.59 2.99 3.16
C ASP A 372 14.85 1.94 4.24
N SER A 373 15.10 0.69 3.85
CA SER A 373 15.31 -0.41 4.79
C SER A 373 16.59 -0.25 5.64
N ASP A 374 17.52 0.58 5.19
CA ASP A 374 18.75 0.96 5.88
C ASP A 374 18.67 2.36 6.53
N GLY A 375 17.49 2.97 6.58
CA GLY A 375 17.25 4.21 7.30
C GLY A 375 16.45 5.27 6.54
N LEU A 376 16.18 6.38 7.23
CA LEU A 376 15.57 7.57 6.64
C LEU A 376 16.63 8.40 5.93
N LYS A 377 16.53 8.54 4.61
CA LYS A 377 17.42 9.34 3.77
C LYS A 377 16.78 10.70 3.45
N ILE A 378 17.60 11.76 3.42
CA ILE A 378 17.16 13.12 3.11
C ILE A 378 17.95 13.65 1.92
N PHE A 379 17.24 14.09 0.89
CA PHE A 379 17.81 14.64 -0.33
C PHE A 379 17.43 16.11 -0.50
N ASP A 380 18.37 16.91 -0.99
CA ASP A 380 18.12 18.23 -1.55
C ASP A 380 17.59 18.08 -2.99
N THR A 381 16.45 18.70 -3.29
CA THR A 381 15.80 18.67 -4.60
C THR A 381 15.94 19.99 -5.38
N SER A 382 16.65 20.99 -4.86
CA SER A 382 16.78 22.32 -5.49
C SER A 382 17.49 22.33 -6.84
N GLN A 383 18.24 21.27 -7.17
CA GLN A 383 18.92 21.07 -8.45
C GLN A 383 18.34 19.86 -9.21
N SER A 384 17.09 19.50 -8.93
CA SER A 384 16.41 18.38 -9.61
C SER A 384 16.52 18.51 -11.14
N PRO A 385 16.78 17.38 -11.85
CA PRO A 385 16.68 16.00 -11.37
C PRO A 385 17.95 15.49 -10.65
N MET A 386 18.97 16.34 -10.41
CA MET A 386 20.17 15.98 -9.66
C MET A 386 19.96 16.18 -8.16
N LEU A 387 19.55 15.11 -7.49
CA LEU A 387 19.43 15.03 -6.04
C LEU A 387 20.80 14.96 -5.36
N THR A 388 20.93 15.65 -4.24
CA THR A 388 22.08 15.57 -3.33
C THR A 388 21.64 15.00 -1.99
N GLN A 389 22.14 13.80 -1.61
CA GLN A 389 21.84 13.25 -0.29
C GLN A 389 22.53 14.09 0.78
N LYS A 390 21.76 14.69 1.68
CA LYS A 390 22.27 15.51 2.77
C LYS A 390 22.58 14.67 4.01
N GLN A 391 21.67 13.76 4.36
CA GLN A 391 21.68 13.02 5.62
C GLN A 391 21.07 11.62 5.46
N GLN A 392 21.44 10.72 6.37
CA GLN A 392 20.83 9.41 6.58
C GLN A 392 20.78 9.11 8.08
N PHE A 393 19.62 8.63 8.55
CA PHE A 393 19.40 8.27 9.95
C PHE A 393 19.03 6.80 10.06
N SER A 394 19.68 6.08 10.98
CA SER A 394 19.34 4.68 11.26
C SER A 394 18.05 4.62 12.09
N VAL A 395 16.92 4.70 11.39
CA VAL A 395 15.57 4.57 11.94
C VAL A 395 14.72 3.77 10.96
N ASN A 396 13.98 2.77 11.46
CA ASN A 396 13.14 1.92 10.63
C ASN A 396 11.74 2.52 10.51
N VAL A 397 11.56 3.38 9.52
CA VAL A 397 10.29 4.02 9.18
C VAL A 397 9.79 3.52 7.84
N VAL A 398 8.48 3.50 7.66
CA VAL A 398 7.83 2.98 6.47
C VAL A 398 7.10 4.08 5.70
N ASP A 399 6.61 5.13 6.35
CA ASP A 399 5.94 6.26 5.69
C ASP A 399 6.25 7.58 6.43
N VAL A 400 6.15 8.69 5.71
CA VAL A 400 6.45 10.03 6.21
C VAL A 400 5.47 11.08 5.71
N ILE A 401 5.21 12.09 6.54
CA ILE A 401 4.56 13.33 6.16
C ILE A 401 5.48 14.47 6.61
N PRO A 402 6.16 15.19 5.70
CA PRO A 402 6.77 16.47 6.04
C PRO A 402 5.72 17.59 6.00
N ASN A 403 5.69 18.45 7.01
CA ASN A 403 4.80 19.60 7.07
C ASN A 403 5.42 20.74 7.90
N GLN A 404 5.62 21.91 7.28
CA GLN A 404 5.96 23.16 7.96
C GLN A 404 7.17 23.04 8.92
N GLY A 405 8.22 22.34 8.50
CA GLY A 405 9.43 22.19 9.30
C GLY A 405 9.40 21.04 10.31
N VAL A 406 8.31 20.27 10.37
CA VAL A 406 8.16 19.08 11.21
C VAL A 406 7.90 17.86 10.33
N LEU A 407 8.65 16.79 10.53
CA LEU A 407 8.53 15.52 9.82
C LEU A 407 7.89 14.50 10.77
N MET A 408 6.78 13.92 10.35
CA MET A 408 6.14 12.79 11.00
C MET A 408 6.57 11.55 10.25
N ALA A 409 7.21 10.61 10.94
CA ALA A 409 7.76 9.40 10.35
C ALA A 409 7.27 8.20 11.15
N ILE A 410 6.49 7.31 10.52
CA ILE A 410 5.92 6.15 11.21
C ILE A 410 6.71 4.89 10.88
N GLY A 411 7.00 4.09 11.91
CA GLY A 411 7.67 2.81 11.81
C GLY A 411 6.98 1.76 12.67
N ALA A 412 7.52 0.55 12.69
CA ALA A 412 6.93 -0.58 13.42
C ALA A 412 6.90 -0.38 14.95
N ASP A 413 7.73 0.51 15.49
CA ASP A 413 7.90 0.71 16.93
C ASP A 413 7.50 2.12 17.40
N GLY A 414 7.09 3.00 16.49
CA GLY A 414 6.59 4.31 16.87
C GLY A 414 6.33 5.28 15.72
N LEU A 415 5.60 6.33 16.05
CA LEU A 415 5.55 7.57 15.28
C LEU A 415 6.61 8.52 15.83
N TYR A 416 7.63 8.79 15.02
CA TYR A 416 8.70 9.74 15.30
C TYR A 416 8.32 11.11 14.76
N GLN A 417 8.68 12.15 15.51
CA GLN A 417 8.59 13.52 15.05
C GLN A 417 9.97 14.15 15.05
N TYR A 418 10.30 14.83 13.96
CA TYR A 418 11.57 15.52 13.81
C TYR A 418 11.37 16.95 13.34
N SER A 419 12.21 17.88 13.79
CA SER A 419 12.34 19.20 13.18
C SER A 419 13.37 19.13 12.04
N TYR A 420 13.04 19.71 10.89
CA TYR A 420 13.94 19.92 9.76
C TYR A 420 14.11 21.40 9.41
N THR A 421 13.84 22.32 10.35
CA THR A 421 14.07 23.76 10.14
C THR A 421 15.54 24.15 10.25
N GLY A 422 16.36 23.30 10.89
CA GLY A 422 17.81 23.49 11.01
C GLY A 422 18.59 22.84 9.88
N THR A 423 19.92 22.83 10.01
CA THR A 423 20.81 22.13 9.08
C THR A 423 20.72 20.61 9.22
N GLU A 424 20.35 20.13 10.40
CA GLU A 424 20.24 18.71 10.74
C GLU A 424 18.84 18.37 11.25
N LEU A 425 18.41 17.14 10.96
CA LEU A 425 17.16 16.60 11.51
C LEU A 425 17.29 16.41 13.03
N LYS A 426 16.39 17.02 13.79
CA LYS A 426 16.38 16.91 15.26
C LYS A 426 15.11 16.23 15.75
N GLN A 427 15.24 15.10 16.45
CA GLN A 427 14.07 14.44 17.03
C GLN A 427 13.39 15.34 18.07
N LEU A 428 12.06 15.45 17.96
CA LEU A 428 11.18 16.21 18.84
C LEU A 428 10.48 15.28 19.83
N SER A 429 9.89 14.19 19.33
CA SER A 429 9.15 13.22 20.15
C SER A 429 9.15 11.84 19.49
N LYS A 430 8.74 10.83 20.27
CA LYS A 430 8.33 9.50 19.78
C LYS A 430 7.08 9.07 20.53
N LEU A 431 6.04 8.70 19.79
CA LEU A 431 4.89 7.97 20.32
C LEU A 431 5.10 6.48 20.05
N SER A 432 5.18 5.67 21.10
CA SER A 432 5.50 4.25 20.98
C SER A 432 4.35 3.45 20.37
N ILE A 433 4.71 2.47 19.54
CA ILE A 433 3.82 1.41 19.06
C ILE A 433 4.32 0.11 19.71
N SER A 434 3.47 -0.54 20.50
CA SER A 434 3.80 -1.80 21.17
C SER A 434 3.29 -2.98 20.34
N ARG A 435 4.05 -4.07 20.28
CA ARG A 435 3.49 -5.30 19.71
C ARG A 435 2.26 -5.72 20.51
N ALA A 436 1.18 -6.08 19.82
CA ALA A 436 0.10 -6.84 20.44
C ALA A 436 0.67 -8.22 20.81
N ASP A 437 0.54 -8.62 22.06
CA ASP A 437 1.00 -9.92 22.59
C ASP A 437 0.29 -11.10 21.93
#